data_AF-A0A2S2BW73-F1
#
_entry.id   AF-A0A2S2BW73-F1
#
_cell.length_a   1.000
_cell.length_b   1.000
_cell.length_c   1.000
_cell.angle_alpha   90.00
_cell.angle_beta   90.00
_cell.angle_gamma   90.00
#
_symmetry.space_group_name_H-M   'P 1'
#
loop_
_entity.id
_entity.type
_entity.pdbx_description
1 polymer ?
#
loop_
_entity_poly.entity_id
_entity_poly.type
_entity_poly.pdbx_seq_one_letter_code
_entity_poly.pdbx_strand_id
1 'polypeptide(L)'
;MKQHQSQEISTGHGFLESPRWHDGKLWLSDFFRQHVITLDGETVEEQIKVDDSPSGLGFLADGSFLVVTMHDRLVLRIAPDGQVTEYADLSSIAVGAANDMLVTASGDAYVGNFGFDVGGGEEPRPTHLAHITPDGTVRPVPGDVTCPNGMGILPDGRTFVVAETFAQRISAFDRADDGSLTNYRTWAPLPEGFSPDGLCVDADGGVWFANVFDDGPDGAFYRVEEGGEITDTIPADGTWAVACAFGGPDNATLYLVCNTTSLEDFFQGISEGHVHTADVGRRGI
;
A
#
# COMPACT_ATOMS: atom_id res chain seq x y z
N MET A 1 -15.17 -1.85 -19.25
CA MET A 1 -14.45 -0.96 -18.32
C MET A 1 -15.06 0.44 -18.33
N LYS A 2 -15.48 0.96 -17.18
CA LYS A 2 -15.95 2.33 -16.95
C LYS A 2 -14.76 3.23 -16.64
N GLN A 3 -14.66 4.39 -17.30
CA GLN A 3 -13.61 5.36 -17.00
C GLN A 3 -14.17 6.48 -16.12
N HIS A 4 -13.43 6.84 -15.06
CA HIS A 4 -13.77 7.97 -14.19
C HIS A 4 -12.72 9.08 -14.34
N GLN A 5 -13.02 10.22 -13.74
CA GLN A 5 -12.12 11.36 -13.66
C GLN A 5 -11.72 11.59 -12.21
N SER A 6 -10.51 12.09 -12.01
CA SER A 6 -10.01 12.52 -10.72
C SER A 6 -9.75 14.01 -10.70
N GLN A 7 -9.68 14.57 -9.50
CA GLN A 7 -9.32 15.97 -9.25
C GLN A 7 -8.13 16.00 -8.30
N GLU A 8 -7.05 16.71 -8.69
CA GLU A 8 -5.92 16.99 -7.80
C GLU A 8 -6.37 17.87 -6.64
N ILE A 9 -6.00 17.49 -5.42
CA ILE A 9 -6.31 18.21 -4.17
C ILE A 9 -5.06 18.61 -3.39
N SER A 10 -3.90 18.01 -3.68
CA SER A 10 -2.64 18.32 -3.01
C SER A 10 -1.47 17.97 -3.91
N THR A 11 -0.40 18.77 -3.86
CA THR A 11 0.82 18.61 -4.66
C THR A 11 2.04 19.17 -3.91
N GLY A 12 3.23 18.99 -4.46
CA GLY A 12 4.49 19.50 -3.91
C GLY A 12 5.04 18.65 -2.77
N HIS A 13 4.72 17.36 -2.76
CA HIS A 13 5.26 16.36 -1.83
C HIS A 13 6.51 15.68 -2.40
N GLY A 14 7.22 14.86 -1.63
CA GLY A 14 8.39 14.12 -2.10
C GLY A 14 8.00 12.92 -2.95
N PHE A 15 7.80 11.77 -2.31
CA PHE A 15 7.23 10.58 -2.95
C PHE A 15 6.20 9.98 -2.01
N LEU A 16 4.93 10.14 -2.36
CA LEU A 16 3.83 9.72 -1.52
C LEU A 16 3.48 8.26 -1.76
N GLU A 17 3.13 7.57 -0.67
CA GLU A 17 2.68 6.19 -0.68
C GLU A 17 1.81 5.90 0.55
N SER A 18 1.35 4.65 0.69
CA SER A 18 0.64 4.15 1.88
C SER A 18 -0.53 5.03 2.36
N PRO A 19 -1.47 5.45 1.48
CA PRO A 19 -2.64 6.22 1.90
C PRO A 19 -3.51 5.41 2.86
N ARG A 20 -3.90 6.01 3.99
CA ARG A 20 -4.85 5.43 4.95
C ARG A 20 -5.84 6.50 5.41
N TRP A 21 -7.13 6.20 5.35
CA TRP A 21 -8.13 7.06 5.96
C TRP A 21 -8.29 6.72 7.44
N HIS A 22 -8.07 7.69 8.32
CA HIS A 22 -8.19 7.49 9.76
C HIS A 22 -8.54 8.80 10.47
N ASP A 23 -9.51 8.74 11.39
CA ASP A 23 -9.97 9.87 12.21
C ASP A 23 -10.26 11.16 11.41
N GLY A 24 -10.88 10.98 10.24
CA GLY A 24 -11.31 12.10 9.39
C GLY A 24 -10.19 12.74 8.55
N LYS A 25 -9.00 12.15 8.54
CA LYS A 25 -7.85 12.62 7.76
C LYS A 25 -7.32 11.52 6.85
N LEU A 26 -6.70 11.94 5.73
CA LEU A 26 -5.90 11.04 4.91
C LEU A 26 -4.47 11.06 5.43
N TRP A 27 -3.97 9.93 5.89
CA TRP A 27 -2.59 9.73 6.29
C TRP A 27 -1.78 9.16 5.13
N LEU A 28 -0.53 9.60 5.02
CA LEU A 28 0.39 9.23 3.93
C LEU A 28 1.81 9.09 4.47
N SER A 29 2.56 8.16 3.90
CA SER A 29 4.01 8.17 3.99
C SER A 29 4.56 9.06 2.87
N ASP A 30 5.47 9.99 3.20
CA ASP A 30 6.29 10.66 2.20
C ASP A 30 7.73 10.14 2.32
N PHE A 31 8.01 9.19 1.44
CA PHE A 31 9.18 8.32 1.40
C PHE A 31 10.48 9.13 1.37
N PHE A 32 10.64 10.04 0.39
CA PHE A 32 11.89 10.81 0.25
C PHE A 32 12.05 11.93 1.28
N ARG A 33 10.94 12.41 1.87
CA ARG A 33 11.00 13.39 2.97
C ARG A 33 11.11 12.76 4.35
N GLN A 34 11.05 11.43 4.43
CA GLN A 34 11.25 10.64 5.63
C GLN A 34 10.27 10.98 6.76
N HIS A 35 9.01 11.25 6.40
CA HIS A 35 7.99 11.60 7.39
C HIS A 35 6.62 11.04 7.02
N VAL A 36 5.79 10.87 8.04
CA VAL A 36 4.37 10.58 7.89
C VAL A 36 3.60 11.89 8.03
N ILE A 37 2.70 12.14 7.10
CA ILE A 37 1.87 13.35 7.06
C ILE A 37 0.39 13.00 7.10
N THR A 38 -0.42 13.98 7.48
CA THR A 38 -1.87 13.95 7.29
C THR A 38 -2.34 15.09 6.42
N LEU A 39 -3.36 14.82 5.61
CA LEU A 39 -4.13 15.80 4.85
C LEU A 39 -5.56 15.91 5.41
N ASP A 40 -5.97 17.14 5.70
CA ASP A 40 -7.35 17.53 6.03
C ASP A 40 -7.73 18.74 5.15
N GLY A 41 -8.42 18.45 4.04
CA GLY A 41 -8.58 19.43 2.96
C GLY A 41 -7.23 19.87 2.41
N GLU A 42 -6.96 21.18 2.45
CA GLU A 42 -5.68 21.77 2.02
C GLU A 42 -4.61 21.77 3.13
N THR A 43 -4.98 21.37 4.36
CA THR A 43 -4.07 21.42 5.52
C THR A 43 -3.19 20.18 5.55
N VAL A 44 -1.87 20.39 5.57
CA VAL A 44 -0.87 19.32 5.71
C VAL A 44 -0.20 19.43 7.08
N GLU A 45 -0.18 18.34 7.83
CA GLU A 45 0.49 18.27 9.13
C GLU A 45 1.46 17.10 9.15
N GLU A 46 2.70 17.35 9.56
CA GLU A 46 3.68 16.30 9.86
C GLU A 46 3.31 15.63 11.19
N GLN A 47 3.19 14.31 11.18
CA GLN A 47 2.86 13.50 12.36
C GLN A 47 4.14 13.00 13.03
N ILE A 48 5.09 12.53 12.23
CA ILE A 48 6.39 12.07 12.70
C ILE A 48 7.42 12.12 11.58
N LYS A 49 8.65 12.51 11.92
CA LYS A 49 9.83 12.28 11.09
C LYS A 49 10.54 11.00 11.55
N VAL A 50 10.85 10.11 10.62
CA VAL A 50 11.64 8.89 10.85
C VAL A 50 13.03 9.06 10.25
N ASP A 51 14.04 8.37 10.78
CA ASP A 51 15.42 8.40 10.25
C ASP A 51 15.64 7.30 9.19
N ASP A 52 14.64 7.10 8.34
CA ASP A 52 14.59 6.12 7.25
C ASP A 52 13.46 6.54 6.29
N SER A 53 13.19 5.75 5.25
CA SER A 53 12.06 5.98 4.35
C SER A 53 10.80 5.23 4.85
N PRO A 54 9.71 5.94 5.21
CA PRO A 54 8.46 5.29 5.58
C PRO A 54 7.76 4.73 4.34
N SER A 55 7.37 3.45 4.37
CA SER A 55 6.74 2.76 3.22
C SER A 55 5.42 2.04 3.56
N GLY A 56 5.13 1.83 4.85
CA GLY A 56 3.92 1.15 5.32
C GLY A 56 3.32 1.82 6.55
N LEU A 57 1.99 1.92 6.62
CA LEU A 57 1.27 2.60 7.71
C LEU A 57 0.02 1.82 8.14
N GLY A 58 -0.25 1.79 9.45
CA GLY A 58 -1.52 1.31 10.00
C GLY A 58 -1.74 1.65 11.47
N PHE A 59 -2.92 1.34 12.00
CA PHE A 59 -3.37 1.84 13.30
C PHE A 59 -3.73 0.69 14.25
N LEU A 60 -3.40 0.85 15.53
CA LEU A 60 -3.76 -0.07 16.60
C LEU A 60 -4.95 0.46 17.40
N ALA A 61 -5.70 -0.46 18.02
CA ALA A 61 -6.90 -0.13 18.78
C ALA A 61 -6.64 0.73 20.04
N ASP A 62 -5.39 0.82 20.50
CA ASP A 62 -5.01 1.66 21.63
C ASP A 62 -4.65 3.12 21.24
N GLY A 63 -4.84 3.47 19.96
CA GLY A 63 -4.56 4.80 19.41
C GLY A 63 -3.12 4.99 18.96
N SER A 64 -2.24 3.98 19.12
CA SER A 64 -0.92 4.00 18.50
C SER A 64 -1.04 3.79 16.99
N PHE A 65 -0.07 4.27 16.23
CA PHE A 65 0.10 3.89 14.82
C PHE A 65 1.45 3.22 14.60
N LEU A 66 1.52 2.40 13.55
CA LEU A 66 2.68 1.64 13.14
C LEU A 66 3.22 2.20 11.83
N VAL A 67 4.54 2.33 11.73
CA VAL A 67 5.25 2.80 10.54
C VAL A 67 6.34 1.81 10.20
N VAL A 68 6.39 1.35 8.95
CA VAL A 68 7.52 0.56 8.44
C VAL A 68 8.69 1.50 8.14
N THR A 69 9.88 1.18 8.61
CA THR A 69 11.13 1.80 8.17
C THR A 69 11.79 0.86 7.14
N MET A 70 11.78 1.30 5.89
CA MET A 70 12.02 0.44 4.73
C MET A 70 13.40 -0.23 4.71
N HIS A 71 14.46 0.55 4.93
CA HIS A 71 15.82 0.07 4.78
C HIS A 71 16.33 -0.61 6.04
N ASP A 72 15.88 -0.15 7.20
CA ASP A 72 16.14 -0.78 8.49
C ASP A 72 15.39 -2.12 8.65
N ARG A 73 14.30 -2.31 7.89
CA ARG A 73 13.41 -3.48 7.97
C ARG A 73 12.80 -3.63 9.37
N LEU A 74 12.36 -2.52 9.94
CA LEU A 74 11.67 -2.49 11.23
C LEU A 74 10.24 -1.99 11.05
N VAL A 75 9.40 -2.34 12.03
CA VAL A 75 8.15 -1.62 12.27
C VAL A 75 8.34 -0.84 13.56
N LEU A 76 8.13 0.47 13.49
CA LEU A 76 8.08 1.35 14.65
C LEU A 76 6.64 1.51 15.11
N ARG A 77 6.45 1.59 16.43
CA ARG A 77 5.19 1.99 17.05
C ARG A 77 5.35 3.39 17.62
N ILE A 78 4.42 4.27 17.25
CA ILE A 78 4.27 5.61 17.80
C ILE A 78 3.04 5.60 18.71
N ALA A 79 3.26 5.74 20.01
CA ALA A 79 2.20 5.79 21.01
C ALA A 79 1.47 7.15 21.00
N PRO A 80 0.25 7.25 21.56
CA PRO A 80 -0.52 8.50 21.60
C PRO A 80 0.18 9.68 22.30
N ASP A 81 1.15 9.41 23.18
CA ASP A 81 1.96 10.43 23.85
C ASP A 81 3.21 10.85 23.04
N GLY A 82 3.36 10.30 21.84
CA GLY A 82 4.49 10.54 20.93
C GLY A 82 5.70 9.66 21.19
N GLN A 83 5.65 8.71 22.14
CA GLN A 83 6.76 7.80 22.35
C GLN A 83 6.94 6.86 21.15
N VAL A 84 8.15 6.83 20.60
CA VAL A 84 8.53 5.94 19.50
C VAL A 84 9.29 4.73 20.06
N THR A 85 8.88 3.53 19.67
CA THR A 85 9.50 2.25 20.07
C THR A 85 9.58 1.30 18.89
N GLU A 86 10.56 0.40 18.90
CA GLU A 86 10.55 -0.74 17.98
C GLU A 86 9.36 -1.65 18.32
N TYR A 87 8.54 -1.95 17.32
CA TYR A 87 7.40 -2.87 17.42
C TYR A 87 7.76 -4.26 16.93
N ALA A 88 8.52 -4.35 15.84
CA ALA A 88 8.98 -5.61 15.26
C ALA A 88 10.26 -5.43 14.44
N ASP A 89 11.16 -6.42 14.51
CA ASP A 89 12.29 -6.59 13.61
C ASP A 89 11.93 -7.62 12.52
N LEU A 90 11.98 -7.20 11.26
CA LEU A 90 11.62 -8.02 10.10
C LEU A 90 12.83 -8.69 9.45
N SER A 91 14.05 -8.45 9.94
CA SER A 91 15.31 -8.89 9.30
C SER A 91 15.44 -10.41 9.12
N SER A 92 14.71 -11.20 9.91
CA SER A 92 14.67 -12.66 9.77
C SER A 92 13.79 -13.17 8.62
N ILE A 93 12.93 -12.30 8.06
CA ILE A 93 11.98 -12.62 6.97
C ILE A 93 12.29 -11.78 5.73
N ALA A 94 12.46 -10.47 5.90
CA ALA A 94 12.70 -9.52 4.83
C ALA A 94 14.18 -9.57 4.41
N VAL A 95 14.41 -10.11 3.20
CA VAL A 95 15.74 -10.17 2.58
C VAL A 95 16.05 -8.88 1.80
N GLY A 96 15.01 -8.28 1.19
CA GLY A 96 15.08 -6.94 0.59
C GLY A 96 14.49 -5.88 1.52
N ALA A 97 14.36 -4.66 1.00
CA ALA A 97 13.75 -3.55 1.72
C ALA A 97 12.29 -3.87 2.12
N ALA A 98 11.88 -3.51 3.34
CA ALA A 98 10.52 -3.67 3.83
C ALA A 98 9.60 -2.60 3.23
N ASN A 99 8.33 -2.91 3.06
CA ASN A 99 7.48 -2.12 2.17
C ASN A 99 6.07 -1.93 2.75
N ASP A 100 5.02 -1.92 1.90
CA ASP A 100 3.65 -1.68 2.33
C ASP A 100 3.19 -2.65 3.45
N MET A 101 2.25 -2.16 4.26
CA MET A 101 1.74 -2.83 5.46
C MET A 101 0.23 -2.67 5.61
N LEU A 102 -0.45 -3.78 5.87
CA LEU A 102 -1.84 -3.78 6.32
C LEU A 102 -1.93 -4.10 7.81
N VAL A 103 -2.55 -3.22 8.60
CA VAL A 103 -2.90 -3.49 10.00
C VAL A 103 -4.41 -3.70 10.11
N THR A 104 -4.81 -4.79 10.73
CA THR A 104 -6.22 -5.15 10.93
C THR A 104 -6.76 -4.63 12.26
N ALA A 105 -8.09 -4.59 12.39
CA ALA A 105 -8.75 -4.22 13.64
C ALA A 105 -8.43 -5.17 14.82
N SER A 106 -8.02 -6.42 14.55
CA SER A 106 -7.55 -7.36 15.59
C SER A 106 -6.12 -7.08 16.05
N GLY A 107 -5.40 -6.18 15.40
CA GLY A 107 -4.00 -5.85 15.70
C GLY A 107 -2.98 -6.71 14.95
N ASP A 108 -3.43 -7.61 14.06
CA ASP A 108 -2.52 -8.28 13.14
C ASP A 108 -1.96 -7.28 12.13
N ALA A 109 -0.64 -7.29 11.93
CA ALA A 109 0.03 -6.53 10.88
C ALA A 109 0.68 -7.47 9.86
N TYR A 110 0.46 -7.23 8.57
CA TYR A 110 1.10 -7.95 7.48
C TYR A 110 1.99 -6.98 6.72
N VAL A 111 3.27 -7.31 6.57
CA VAL A 111 4.28 -6.43 5.98
C VAL A 111 4.95 -7.12 4.78
N GLY A 112 5.02 -6.39 3.67
CA GLY A 112 5.69 -6.80 2.45
C GLY A 112 7.18 -6.47 2.50
N ASN A 113 7.95 -7.09 1.61
CA ASN A 113 9.32 -6.70 1.33
C ASN A 113 9.65 -7.03 -0.12
N PHE A 114 10.69 -6.41 -0.70
CA PHE A 114 11.04 -6.66 -2.09
C PHE A 114 11.63 -8.05 -2.34
N GLY A 115 12.27 -8.67 -1.33
CA GLY A 115 12.94 -9.96 -1.46
C GLY A 115 14.31 -9.92 -2.14
N PHE A 116 14.66 -8.81 -2.80
CA PHE A 116 15.91 -8.60 -3.52
C PHE A 116 16.27 -7.11 -3.60
N ASP A 117 17.48 -6.82 -4.08
CA ASP A 117 17.94 -5.46 -4.31
C ASP A 117 17.47 -4.94 -5.67
N VAL A 118 16.30 -4.28 -5.67
CA VAL A 118 15.69 -3.66 -6.86
C VAL A 118 16.60 -2.58 -7.46
N GLY A 119 17.28 -1.78 -6.62
CA GLY A 119 18.17 -0.71 -7.07
C GLY A 119 19.56 -1.20 -7.51
N GLY A 120 19.98 -2.35 -7.00
CA GLY A 120 21.25 -3.00 -7.32
C GLY A 120 21.22 -3.87 -8.59
N GLY A 121 20.05 -4.01 -9.23
CA GLY A 121 19.89 -4.79 -10.46
C GLY A 121 19.93 -6.31 -10.25
N GLU A 122 19.58 -6.79 -9.06
CA GLU A 122 19.37 -8.22 -8.85
C GLU A 122 18.13 -8.71 -9.61
N GLU A 123 18.17 -9.97 -10.06
CA GLU A 123 17.01 -10.61 -10.67
C GLU A 123 15.89 -10.77 -9.64
N PRO A 124 14.63 -10.49 -10.02
CA PRO A 124 13.49 -10.69 -9.13
C PRO A 124 13.41 -12.11 -8.60
N ARG A 125 13.21 -12.24 -7.28
CA ARG A 125 13.03 -13.52 -6.58
C ARG A 125 11.83 -13.44 -5.65
N PRO A 126 11.16 -14.57 -5.39
CA PRO A 126 10.10 -14.61 -4.40
C PRO A 126 10.61 -14.34 -2.99
N THR A 127 9.69 -13.92 -2.13
CA THR A 127 9.84 -13.65 -0.71
C THR A 127 8.57 -14.06 0.04
N HIS A 128 8.53 -13.77 1.34
CA HIS A 128 7.36 -13.99 2.19
C HIS A 128 6.88 -12.67 2.79
N LEU A 129 5.56 -12.54 2.99
CA LEU A 129 5.02 -11.54 3.89
C LEU A 129 5.45 -11.86 5.33
N ALA A 130 5.71 -10.83 6.13
CA ALA A 130 5.81 -10.97 7.58
C ALA A 130 4.44 -10.76 8.21
N HIS A 131 3.99 -11.69 9.05
CA HIS A 131 2.83 -11.52 9.92
C HIS A 131 3.31 -11.23 11.34
N ILE A 132 2.98 -10.06 11.85
CA ILE A 132 3.16 -9.66 13.24
C ILE A 132 1.82 -9.85 13.95
N THR A 133 1.77 -10.79 14.89
CA THR A 133 0.57 -11.05 15.69
C THR A 133 0.39 -9.97 16.76
N PRO A 134 -0.81 -9.84 17.36
CA PRO A 134 -1.07 -8.83 18.41
C PRO A 134 -0.19 -8.96 19.67
N ASP A 135 0.42 -10.12 19.90
CA ASP A 135 1.37 -10.36 20.99
C ASP A 135 2.82 -9.99 20.63
N GLY A 136 3.06 -9.48 19.41
CA GLY A 136 4.38 -9.08 18.90
C GLY A 136 5.18 -10.20 18.25
N THR A 137 4.64 -11.41 18.11
CA THR A 137 5.35 -12.50 17.42
C THR A 137 5.43 -12.23 15.92
N VAL A 138 6.65 -12.28 15.36
CA VAL A 138 6.90 -12.14 13.93
C VAL A 138 7.06 -13.52 13.30
N ARG A 139 6.26 -13.84 12.28
CA ARG A 139 6.32 -15.11 11.55
C ARG A 139 6.17 -14.92 10.04
N PRO A 140 6.86 -15.73 9.21
CA PRO A 140 6.66 -15.70 7.77
C PRO A 140 5.29 -16.28 7.42
N VAL A 141 4.60 -15.65 6.48
CA VAL A 141 3.38 -16.20 5.86
C VAL A 141 3.79 -17.31 4.88
N PRO A 142 3.18 -18.52 4.96
CA PRO A 142 3.43 -19.58 3.99
C PRO A 142 2.95 -19.18 2.59
N GLY A 143 3.84 -19.20 1.61
CA GLY A 143 3.56 -18.85 0.22
C GLY A 143 4.65 -17.93 -0.33
N ASP A 144 5.04 -18.17 -1.58
CA ASP A 144 6.05 -17.39 -2.29
C ASP A 144 5.36 -16.27 -3.05
N VAL A 145 5.61 -15.03 -2.65
CA VAL A 145 5.11 -13.82 -3.32
C VAL A 145 6.28 -13.03 -3.91
N THR A 146 6.09 -12.34 -5.03
CA THR A 146 7.15 -11.55 -5.69
C THR A 146 6.83 -10.07 -5.61
N CYS A 147 7.65 -9.31 -4.86
CA CYS A 147 7.47 -7.88 -4.62
C CYS A 147 6.03 -7.54 -4.17
N PRO A 148 5.58 -8.07 -3.01
CA PRO A 148 4.28 -7.72 -2.45
C PRO A 148 4.21 -6.22 -2.09
N ASN A 149 3.18 -5.56 -2.61
CA ASN A 149 2.83 -4.17 -2.36
C ASN A 149 1.48 -4.10 -1.65
N GLY A 150 0.50 -3.42 -2.25
CA GLY A 150 -0.83 -3.20 -1.71
C GLY A 150 -1.45 -4.47 -1.13
N MET A 151 -2.10 -4.33 0.02
CA MET A 151 -2.80 -5.43 0.70
C MET A 151 -4.20 -5.02 1.12
N GLY A 152 -5.12 -5.98 1.13
CA GLY A 152 -6.50 -5.76 1.56
C GLY A 152 -7.18 -7.03 2.05
N ILE A 153 -8.30 -6.87 2.74
CA ILE A 153 -9.18 -7.97 3.12
C ILE A 153 -10.53 -7.73 2.45
N LEU A 154 -11.05 -8.74 1.74
CA LEU A 154 -12.35 -8.64 1.08
C LEU A 154 -13.50 -8.55 2.10
N PRO A 155 -14.70 -8.11 1.68
CA PRO A 155 -15.84 -7.93 2.59
C PRO A 155 -16.28 -9.20 3.34
N ASP A 156 -15.87 -10.39 2.88
CA ASP A 156 -16.11 -11.66 3.57
C ASP A 156 -15.29 -11.82 4.88
N GLY A 157 -14.26 -10.99 5.08
CA GLY A 157 -13.33 -11.05 6.21
C GLY A 157 -12.40 -12.28 6.20
N ARG A 158 -12.47 -13.10 5.15
CA ARG A 158 -11.82 -14.40 5.01
C ARG A 158 -10.84 -14.45 3.84
N THR A 159 -10.94 -13.54 2.90
CA THR A 159 -10.04 -13.48 1.75
C THR A 159 -9.09 -12.30 1.90
N PHE A 160 -7.81 -12.59 2.12
CA PHE A 160 -6.74 -11.59 2.10
C PHE A 160 -6.19 -11.51 0.67
N VAL A 161 -6.02 -10.31 0.14
CA VAL A 161 -5.47 -10.06 -1.20
C VAL A 161 -4.19 -9.23 -1.12
N VAL A 162 -3.27 -9.47 -2.05
CA VAL A 162 -2.00 -8.74 -2.17
C VAL A 162 -1.66 -8.51 -3.65
N ALA A 163 -1.22 -7.30 -3.98
CA ALA A 163 -0.63 -6.98 -5.27
C ALA A 163 0.82 -7.49 -5.33
N GLU A 164 1.14 -8.25 -6.37
CA GLU A 164 2.49 -8.72 -6.63
C GLU A 164 3.03 -8.04 -7.89
N THR A 165 3.82 -6.98 -7.72
CA THR A 165 4.21 -6.06 -8.79
C THR A 165 4.91 -6.77 -9.94
N PHE A 166 5.98 -7.53 -9.66
CA PHE A 166 6.73 -8.24 -10.70
C PHE A 166 6.11 -9.59 -11.09
N ALA A 167 5.00 -9.97 -10.45
CA ALA A 167 4.26 -11.18 -10.77
C ALA A 167 2.98 -10.91 -11.56
N GLN A 168 2.68 -9.64 -11.83
CA GLN A 168 1.60 -9.14 -12.69
C GLN A 168 0.23 -9.73 -12.32
N ARG A 169 -0.06 -9.79 -11.02
CA ARG A 169 -1.30 -10.34 -10.50
C ARG A 169 -1.67 -9.76 -9.14
N ILE A 170 -2.95 -9.90 -8.81
CA ILE A 170 -3.41 -9.89 -7.43
C ILE A 170 -3.51 -11.35 -6.98
N SER A 171 -2.89 -11.68 -5.86
CA SER A 171 -2.96 -13.00 -5.22
C SER A 171 -3.81 -12.96 -3.98
N ALA A 172 -4.33 -14.12 -3.57
CA ALA A 172 -5.14 -14.28 -2.39
C ALA A 172 -4.65 -15.40 -1.47
N PHE A 173 -5.02 -15.25 -0.20
CA PHE A 173 -4.88 -16.25 0.85
C PHE A 173 -6.22 -16.39 1.59
N ASP A 174 -6.47 -17.57 2.13
CA ASP A 174 -7.51 -17.78 3.12
C ASP A 174 -7.01 -17.29 4.48
N ARG A 175 -7.77 -16.40 5.11
CA ARG A 175 -7.50 -15.80 6.41
C ARG A 175 -8.33 -16.48 7.52
N ALA A 176 -7.63 -17.07 8.47
CA ALA A 176 -8.24 -17.65 9.66
C ALA A 176 -8.53 -16.59 10.75
N ASP A 177 -9.26 -16.99 11.79
CA ASP A 177 -9.61 -16.10 12.91
C ASP A 177 -8.39 -15.59 13.69
N ASP A 178 -7.30 -16.36 13.71
CA ASP A 178 -6.03 -16.01 14.35
C ASP A 178 -5.09 -15.19 13.43
N GLY A 179 -5.62 -14.70 12.30
CA GLY A 179 -4.86 -13.95 11.31
C GLY A 179 -3.89 -14.80 10.48
N SER A 180 -3.80 -16.11 10.67
CA SER A 180 -2.96 -16.94 9.79
C SER A 180 -3.50 -16.93 8.36
N LEU A 181 -2.56 -16.86 7.40
CA LEU A 181 -2.83 -16.89 5.98
C LEU A 181 -2.37 -18.22 5.40
N THR A 182 -3.26 -18.87 4.64
CA THR A 182 -3.02 -20.17 4.00
C THR A 182 -3.60 -20.20 2.59
N ASN A 183 -3.43 -21.31 1.85
CA ASN A 183 -4.06 -21.50 0.54
C ASN A 183 -3.79 -20.37 -0.46
N TYR A 184 -2.50 -19.99 -0.57
CA TYR A 184 -2.00 -19.07 -1.59
C TYR A 184 -2.48 -19.46 -3.00
N ARG A 185 -3.01 -18.48 -3.74
CA ARG A 185 -3.49 -18.65 -5.11
C ARG A 185 -3.51 -17.32 -5.85
N THR A 186 -3.43 -17.36 -7.18
CA THR A 186 -3.79 -16.20 -8.01
C THR A 186 -5.28 -15.89 -7.84
N TRP A 187 -5.62 -14.66 -7.47
CA TRP A 187 -7.00 -14.18 -7.38
C TRP A 187 -7.43 -13.50 -8.68
N ALA A 188 -6.58 -12.64 -9.23
CA ALA A 188 -6.78 -11.99 -10.51
C ALA A 188 -5.45 -11.93 -11.29
N PRO A 189 -5.30 -12.66 -12.41
CA PRO A 189 -4.21 -12.38 -13.34
C PRO A 189 -4.44 -11.02 -14.02
N LEU A 190 -3.38 -10.25 -14.24
CA LEU A 190 -3.47 -8.94 -14.89
C LEU A 190 -2.88 -8.99 -16.31
N PRO A 191 -3.18 -8.00 -17.17
CA PRO A 191 -2.59 -7.91 -18.50
C PRO A 191 -1.05 -7.86 -18.45
N GLU A 192 -0.43 -8.35 -19.53
CA GLU A 192 1.02 -8.28 -19.68
C GLU A 192 1.51 -6.83 -19.63
N GLY A 193 2.55 -6.58 -18.83
CA GLY A 193 3.12 -5.25 -18.61
C GLY A 193 2.56 -4.51 -17.40
N PHE A 194 1.47 -5.00 -16.80
CA PHE A 194 0.92 -4.37 -15.59
C PHE A 194 1.80 -4.67 -14.38
N SER A 195 2.06 -3.64 -13.59
CA SER A 195 2.82 -3.67 -12.35
C SER A 195 1.91 -3.18 -11.22
N PRO A 196 1.07 -4.07 -10.63
CA PRO A 196 0.17 -3.66 -9.56
C PRO A 196 0.97 -3.27 -8.31
N ASP A 197 0.59 -2.15 -7.70
CA ASP A 197 1.26 -1.56 -6.55
C ASP A 197 0.30 -1.41 -5.36
N GLY A 198 0.13 -0.23 -4.76
CA GLY A 198 -0.80 0.01 -3.67
C GLY A 198 -2.26 -0.24 -4.08
N LEU A 199 -3.02 -0.89 -3.20
CA LEU A 199 -4.41 -1.27 -3.46
C LEU A 199 -5.34 -0.95 -2.29
N CYS A 200 -6.63 -0.86 -2.58
CA CYS A 200 -7.70 -0.89 -1.59
C CYS A 200 -8.90 -1.70 -2.10
N VAL A 201 -9.81 -2.04 -1.20
CA VAL A 201 -10.98 -2.88 -1.50
C VAL A 201 -12.26 -2.06 -1.34
N ASP A 202 -13.19 -2.22 -2.27
CA ASP A 202 -14.54 -1.66 -2.16
C ASP A 202 -15.55 -2.63 -1.52
N ALA A 203 -16.66 -2.06 -1.04
CA ALA A 203 -17.72 -2.80 -0.36
C ALA A 203 -18.43 -3.83 -1.26
N ASP A 204 -18.28 -3.75 -2.58
CA ASP A 204 -18.81 -4.72 -3.54
C ASP A 204 -17.85 -5.91 -3.77
N GLY A 205 -16.66 -5.89 -3.15
CA GLY A 205 -15.64 -6.93 -3.25
C GLY A 205 -14.67 -6.75 -4.43
N GLY A 206 -14.68 -5.59 -5.09
CA GLY A 206 -13.69 -5.23 -6.11
C GLY A 206 -12.40 -4.71 -5.47
N VAL A 207 -11.29 -4.97 -6.14
CA VAL A 207 -9.97 -4.46 -5.75
C VAL A 207 -9.58 -3.31 -6.67
N TRP A 208 -9.37 -2.13 -6.09
CA TRP A 208 -8.74 -1.01 -6.76
C TRP A 208 -7.24 -1.07 -6.54
N PHE A 209 -6.44 -1.03 -7.60
CA PHE A 209 -4.98 -1.03 -7.51
C PHE A 209 -4.39 0.04 -8.42
N ALA A 210 -3.22 0.54 -8.05
CA ALA A 210 -2.40 1.40 -8.87
C ALA A 210 -1.51 0.57 -9.80
N ASN A 211 -1.42 0.95 -11.09
CA ASN A 211 -0.49 0.36 -12.04
C ASN A 211 0.75 1.27 -12.17
N VAL A 212 1.83 0.90 -11.48
CA VAL A 212 3.05 1.73 -11.33
C VAL A 212 4.03 1.51 -12.49
N PHE A 213 5.09 2.33 -12.57
CA PHE A 213 6.17 2.32 -13.58
C PHE A 213 5.75 2.65 -15.01
N ASP A 214 4.47 2.87 -15.28
CA ASP A 214 3.95 3.39 -16.54
C ASP A 214 3.53 4.86 -16.32
N ASP A 215 4.17 5.78 -17.04
CA ASP A 215 3.82 7.22 -17.10
C ASP A 215 3.05 7.57 -18.39
N GLY A 216 2.73 6.54 -19.20
CA GLY A 216 1.98 6.60 -20.44
C GLY A 216 0.51 6.22 -20.26
N PRO A 217 -0.15 5.65 -21.28
CA PRO A 217 -1.61 5.46 -21.29
C PRO A 217 -2.11 4.37 -20.34
N ASP A 218 -1.23 3.45 -19.91
CA ASP A 218 -1.59 2.37 -18.97
C ASP A 218 -1.20 2.73 -17.51
N GLY A 219 -0.52 3.86 -17.30
CA GLY A 219 -0.33 4.50 -15.99
C GLY A 219 -1.66 4.98 -15.42
N ALA A 220 -2.29 4.15 -14.61
CA ALA A 220 -3.65 4.37 -14.13
C ALA A 220 -3.97 3.56 -12.88
N PHE A 221 -5.11 3.90 -12.27
CA PHE A 221 -5.76 3.07 -11.27
C PHE A 221 -6.81 2.20 -11.96
N TYR A 222 -6.89 0.94 -11.57
CA TYR A 222 -7.83 -0.01 -12.13
C TYR A 222 -8.62 -0.68 -11.03
N ARG A 223 -9.90 -0.96 -11.31
CA ARG A 223 -10.70 -1.86 -10.49
C ARG A 223 -10.77 -3.22 -11.16
N VAL A 224 -10.42 -4.26 -10.43
CA VAL A 224 -10.47 -5.64 -10.90
C VAL A 224 -11.32 -6.50 -9.97
N GLU A 225 -12.04 -7.45 -10.56
CA GLU A 225 -12.80 -8.48 -9.84
C GLU A 225 -12.06 -9.82 -9.86
N GLU A 226 -12.50 -10.76 -9.02
CA GLU A 226 -11.93 -12.11 -9.01
C GLU A 226 -11.95 -12.73 -10.41
N GLY A 227 -10.83 -13.33 -10.81
CA GLY A 227 -10.64 -13.87 -12.16
C GLY A 227 -10.07 -12.88 -13.17
N GLY A 228 -9.86 -11.61 -12.81
CA GLY A 228 -9.11 -10.64 -13.63
C GLY A 228 -9.95 -9.74 -14.52
N GLU A 229 -11.28 -9.66 -14.33
CA GLU A 229 -12.10 -8.72 -15.08
C GLU A 229 -11.85 -7.28 -14.60
N ILE A 230 -11.26 -6.45 -15.47
CA ILE A 230 -11.10 -5.02 -15.21
C ILE A 230 -12.41 -4.29 -15.51
N THR A 231 -13.04 -3.76 -14.47
CA THR A 231 -14.37 -3.16 -14.51
C THR A 231 -14.32 -1.65 -14.60
N ASP A 232 -13.32 -1.01 -14.01
CA ASP A 232 -13.20 0.44 -13.97
C ASP A 232 -11.73 0.90 -14.12
N THR A 233 -11.51 2.15 -14.56
CA THR A 233 -10.19 2.80 -14.63
C THR A 233 -10.25 4.29 -14.31
N ILE A 234 -9.14 4.82 -13.81
CA ILE A 234 -8.89 6.25 -13.61
C ILE A 234 -7.46 6.54 -14.09
N PRO A 235 -7.29 7.28 -15.21
CA PRO A 235 -5.96 7.63 -15.70
C PRO A 235 -5.16 8.47 -14.70
N ALA A 236 -3.84 8.25 -14.66
CA ALA A 236 -2.89 9.06 -13.88
C ALA A 236 -2.02 9.96 -14.79
N ASP A 237 -2.38 10.10 -16.07
CA ASP A 237 -1.82 10.97 -17.12
C ASP A 237 -0.49 11.69 -16.77
N GLY A 238 0.64 11.11 -17.16
CA GLY A 238 1.97 11.72 -17.01
C GLY A 238 2.58 11.62 -15.61
N THR A 239 2.00 10.78 -14.75
CA THR A 239 2.53 10.45 -13.41
C THR A 239 2.50 8.94 -13.20
N TRP A 240 3.27 8.44 -12.25
CA TRP A 240 3.09 7.08 -11.74
C TRP A 240 1.90 7.02 -10.80
N ALA A 241 0.95 6.13 -11.07
CA ALA A 241 -0.03 5.70 -10.07
C ALA A 241 0.68 4.80 -9.05
N VAL A 242 0.62 5.15 -7.77
CA VAL A 242 1.37 4.43 -6.71
C VAL A 242 0.45 3.72 -5.73
N ALA A 243 -0.57 4.39 -5.19
CA ALA A 243 -1.46 3.76 -4.23
C ALA A 243 -2.83 4.44 -4.16
N CYS A 244 -3.83 3.74 -3.60
CA CYS A 244 -5.16 4.30 -3.42
C CYS A 244 -5.82 3.83 -2.13
N ALA A 245 -6.73 4.62 -1.59
CA ALA A 245 -7.52 4.28 -0.42
C ALA A 245 -8.90 4.93 -0.47
N PHE A 246 -9.92 4.22 -0.02
CA PHE A 246 -11.21 4.84 0.27
C PHE A 246 -11.16 5.63 1.57
N GLY A 247 -11.92 6.73 1.62
CA GLY A 247 -12.07 7.58 2.78
C GLY A 247 -13.15 8.64 2.59
N GLY A 248 -13.02 9.74 3.32
CA GLY A 248 -14.01 10.80 3.35
C GLY A 248 -15.28 10.39 4.12
N PRO A 249 -16.30 11.26 4.13
CA PRO A 249 -17.61 10.90 4.64
C PRO A 249 -18.11 9.61 3.99
N ASP A 250 -18.65 8.70 4.80
CA ASP A 250 -19.25 7.45 4.31
C ASP A 250 -18.31 6.49 3.55
N ASN A 251 -16.97 6.67 3.65
CA ASN A 251 -15.96 5.97 2.84
C ASN A 251 -16.25 6.05 1.33
N ALA A 252 -16.86 7.14 0.86
CA ALA A 252 -17.36 7.28 -0.51
C ALA A 252 -16.39 8.01 -1.46
N THR A 253 -15.23 8.45 -0.97
CA THR A 253 -14.21 9.12 -1.78
C THR A 253 -13.03 8.17 -1.98
N LEU A 254 -12.62 7.95 -3.23
CA LEU A 254 -11.39 7.25 -3.55
C LEU A 254 -10.25 8.27 -3.63
N TYR A 255 -9.30 8.18 -2.71
CA TYR A 255 -8.05 8.94 -2.75
C TYR A 255 -7.03 8.18 -3.59
N LEU A 256 -6.30 8.91 -4.42
CA LEU A 256 -5.36 8.41 -5.40
C LEU A 256 -4.02 9.11 -5.17
N VAL A 257 -2.96 8.33 -5.01
CA VAL A 257 -1.61 8.83 -4.78
C VAL A 257 -0.81 8.64 -6.05
N CYS A 258 -0.33 9.75 -6.59
CA CYS A 258 0.43 9.81 -7.83
C CYS A 258 1.77 10.47 -7.59
N ASN A 259 2.79 10.12 -8.38
CA ASN A 259 4.11 10.75 -8.29
C ASN A 259 4.64 11.09 -9.68
N THR A 260 5.02 12.35 -9.91
CA THR A 260 5.75 12.77 -11.11
C THR A 260 7.21 12.37 -10.94
N THR A 261 7.62 11.26 -11.55
CA THR A 261 8.99 10.75 -11.51
C THR A 261 9.24 9.81 -12.70
N SER A 262 10.47 9.34 -12.84
CA SER A 262 10.91 8.29 -13.76
C SER A 262 11.74 7.27 -12.98
N LEU A 263 12.07 6.11 -13.57
CA LEU A 263 12.96 5.15 -12.91
C LEU A 263 14.32 5.79 -12.57
N GLU A 264 14.88 6.59 -13.47
CA GLU A 264 16.15 7.29 -13.24
C GLU A 264 16.04 8.31 -12.11
N ASP A 265 14.99 9.14 -12.14
CA ASP A 265 14.75 10.18 -11.13
C ASP A 265 14.45 9.58 -9.75
N PHE A 266 13.65 8.51 -9.70
CA PHE A 266 13.31 7.79 -8.46
C PHE A 266 14.57 7.33 -7.73
N PHE A 267 15.51 6.68 -8.43
CA PHE A 267 16.77 6.25 -7.81
C PHE A 267 17.71 7.39 -7.43
N GLN A 268 17.45 8.61 -7.90
CA GLN A 268 18.14 9.84 -7.49
C GLN A 268 17.41 10.60 -6.38
N GLY A 269 16.25 10.11 -5.91
CA GLY A 269 15.42 10.79 -4.93
C GLY A 269 14.65 11.99 -5.48
N ILE A 270 14.42 12.02 -6.80
CA ILE A 270 13.72 13.09 -7.51
C ILE A 270 12.29 12.64 -7.80
N SER A 271 11.32 13.33 -7.18
CA SER A 271 9.90 13.09 -7.37
C SER A 271 9.11 14.32 -6.90
N GLU A 272 7.91 14.49 -7.45
CA GLU A 272 6.88 15.35 -6.89
C GLU A 272 5.63 14.52 -6.63
N GLY A 273 5.19 14.45 -5.37
CA GLY A 273 4.01 13.68 -4.98
C GLY A 273 2.72 14.49 -5.05
N HIS A 274 1.66 13.84 -5.52
CA HIS A 274 0.33 14.39 -5.78
C HIS A 274 -0.74 13.52 -5.13
N VAL A 275 -1.82 14.15 -4.68
CA VAL A 275 -3.02 13.46 -4.19
C VAL A 275 -4.22 13.93 -5.00
N HIS A 276 -4.94 12.97 -5.56
CA HIS A 276 -6.18 13.19 -6.26
C HIS A 276 -7.34 12.53 -5.52
N THR A 277 -8.56 12.95 -5.85
CA THR A 277 -9.79 12.31 -5.39
C THR A 277 -10.69 11.97 -6.57
N ALA A 278 -11.47 10.91 -6.44
CA ALA A 278 -12.50 10.52 -7.40
C ALA A 278 -13.76 10.01 -6.69
N ASP A 279 -14.93 10.31 -7.26
CA ASP A 279 -16.19 9.64 -6.95
C ASP A 279 -16.42 8.55 -8.01
N VAL A 280 -16.31 7.30 -7.58
CA VAL A 280 -16.46 6.12 -8.44
C VAL A 280 -17.85 5.48 -8.34
N GLY A 281 -18.75 6.08 -7.55
CA GLY A 281 -20.09 5.56 -7.26
C GLY A 281 -20.09 4.29 -6.39
N ARG A 282 -18.99 4.04 -5.65
CA ARG A 282 -18.81 2.92 -4.72
C ARG A 282 -18.21 3.43 -3.42
N ARG A 283 -18.25 2.58 -2.38
CA ARG A 283 -17.71 2.88 -1.06
C ARG A 283 -16.60 1.90 -0.71
N GLY A 284 -15.67 2.32 0.12
CA GLY A 284 -14.75 1.43 0.83
C GLY A 284 -15.48 0.58 1.88
N ILE A 285 -14.72 -0.34 2.47
CA ILE A 285 -15.15 -1.18 3.60
C ILE A 285 -15.21 -0.37 4.90
#